data_AF-A0A6C0BCF6-F1
#
_entry.id   AF-A0A6C0BCF6-F1
#
_cell.length_a   1.000
_cell.length_b   1.000
_cell.length_c   1.000
_cell.angle_alpha   90.00
_cell.angle_beta   90.00
_cell.angle_gamma   90.00
#
_symmetry.space_group_name_H-M   'P 1'
#
loop_
_entity.id
_entity.type
_entity.pdbx_description
1 polymer ?
#
loop_
_entity_poly.entity_id
_entity_poly.type
_entity_poly.pdbx_seq_one_letter_code
_entity_poly.pdbx_strand_id
1 'polypeptide(L)'
;MLPLTLEEIVKAVKEQYKTPEPTWQRADPTQADYEALRKEALSTDPFDKLQFRKKLWTLFEEGNAELLCKACEYGRVVILRPKGEDLGISWPFWGRILQGFNMPSVRILWFVVPVPRLLPDLHEHVGPEHVNGGYTFPCNLDAVVIYRKEEATRVLIHEMLHATCTDDRSLPVEITEAKTETFAELFLVAYASKGSLALASKLWPLQAQWIQDLNTKLVKDHGVASLKDYSARYTVAREVELRKLGIELPKVSHKMMTSSRFTSPGLDKFLT
;
A
#
# COMPACT_ATOMS: atom_id res chain seq x y z
N MET A 1 21.01 8.71 -11.91
CA MET A 1 20.50 10.03 -11.48
C MET A 1 19.11 9.78 -10.91
N LEU A 2 18.78 10.39 -9.77
CA LEU A 2 17.44 10.26 -9.19
C LEU A 2 16.48 11.15 -10.00
N PRO A 3 15.25 10.70 -10.32
CA PRO A 3 14.32 11.57 -11.05
C PRO A 3 13.93 12.80 -10.21
N LEU A 4 13.76 13.95 -10.84
CA LEU A 4 13.53 15.23 -10.16
C LEU A 4 12.34 15.18 -9.19
N THR A 5 11.20 14.63 -9.62
CA THR A 5 10.02 14.48 -8.75
C THR A 5 10.33 13.66 -7.50
N LEU A 6 11.07 12.55 -7.64
CA LEU A 6 11.46 11.74 -6.49
C LEU A 6 12.48 12.45 -5.60
N GLU A 7 13.42 13.19 -6.18
CA GLU A 7 14.37 14.02 -5.44
C GLU A 7 13.67 15.05 -4.55
N GLU A 8 12.66 15.74 -5.07
CA GLU A 8 11.90 16.73 -4.29
C GLU A 8 11.09 16.07 -3.16
N ILE A 9 10.47 14.92 -3.40
CA ILE A 9 9.78 14.15 -2.36
C ILE A 9 10.77 13.71 -1.27
N VAL A 10 11.95 13.22 -1.66
CA VAL A 10 13.01 12.81 -0.71
C VAL A 10 13.48 13.99 0.14
N LYS A 11 13.65 15.18 -0.44
CA LYS A 11 13.99 16.40 0.30
C LYS A 11 12.88 16.78 1.29
N ALA A 12 11.62 16.73 0.88
CA ALA A 12 10.49 17.02 1.77
C ALA A 12 10.44 16.05 2.95
N VAL A 13 10.62 14.74 2.71
CA VAL A 13 10.73 13.74 3.77
C VAL A 13 11.93 14.03 4.69
N LYS A 14 13.08 14.44 4.14
CA LYS A 14 14.25 14.80 4.96
C LYS A 14 13.96 15.95 5.92
N GLU A 15 13.25 16.97 5.46
CA GLU A 15 12.83 18.10 6.30
C GLU A 15 11.85 17.65 7.38
N GLN A 16 10.89 16.79 7.02
CA GLN A 16 9.96 16.20 7.97
C GLN A 16 10.70 15.41 9.07
N TYR A 17 11.76 14.66 8.74
CA TYR A 17 12.53 13.88 9.73
C TYR A 17 13.26 14.76 10.78
N LYS A 18 13.30 16.08 10.61
CA LYS A 18 13.79 17.01 11.65
C LYS A 18 12.77 17.22 12.77
N THR A 19 11.49 16.92 12.55
CA THR A 19 10.47 16.99 13.60
C THR A 19 10.58 15.77 14.53
N PRO A 20 10.11 15.88 15.79
CA PRO A 20 10.07 14.76 16.71
C PRO A 20 9.34 13.55 16.12
N GLU A 21 9.85 12.36 16.44
CA GLU A 21 9.25 11.10 16.02
C GLU A 21 7.90 10.88 16.73
N PRO A 22 6.85 10.44 16.01
CA PRO A 22 5.57 10.12 16.64
C PRO A 22 5.71 9.00 17.66
N THR A 23 5.06 9.15 18.82
CA THR A 23 5.17 8.18 19.91
C THR A 23 3.97 7.25 19.90
N TRP A 24 4.22 5.97 19.64
CA TRP A 24 3.17 4.96 19.65
C TRP A 24 2.90 4.43 21.05
N GLN A 25 1.64 4.47 21.43
CA GLN A 25 1.14 3.93 22.68
C GLN A 25 0.24 2.73 22.41
N ARG A 26 0.29 1.73 23.30
CA ARG A 26 -0.74 0.70 23.33
C ARG A 26 -2.04 1.37 23.77
N ALA A 27 -3.12 1.08 23.07
CA ALA A 27 -4.46 1.49 23.45
C ALA A 27 -5.38 0.27 23.49
N ASP A 28 -6.46 0.36 24.25
CA ASP A 28 -7.50 -0.65 24.22
C ASP A 28 -8.49 -0.35 23.10
N PRO A 29 -8.89 -1.35 22.29
CA PRO A 29 -9.93 -1.18 21.28
C PRO A 29 -11.23 -0.66 21.92
N THR A 30 -11.86 0.33 21.28
CA THR A 30 -13.17 0.84 21.71
C THR A 30 -14.31 0.02 21.12
N GLN A 31 -15.53 0.19 21.65
CA GLN A 31 -16.72 -0.40 21.06
C GLN A 31 -16.93 0.06 19.59
N ALA A 32 -16.63 1.33 19.30
CA ALA A 32 -16.69 1.86 17.94
C ALA A 32 -15.65 1.21 17.01
N ASP A 33 -14.45 0.89 17.52
CA ASP A 33 -13.43 0.15 16.75
C ASP A 33 -13.91 -1.26 16.40
N TYR A 34 -14.53 -1.94 17.37
CA TYR A 34 -15.11 -3.28 17.17
C TYR A 34 -16.24 -3.26 16.14
N GLU A 35 -17.17 -2.32 16.26
CA GLU A 35 -18.30 -2.17 15.34
C GLU A 35 -17.84 -1.85 13.92
N ALA A 36 -16.83 -0.99 13.77
CA ALA A 36 -16.22 -0.68 12.50
C ALA A 36 -15.58 -1.92 11.87
N LEU A 37 -14.73 -2.65 12.60
CA LEU A 37 -14.14 -3.90 12.09
C LEU A 37 -15.19 -4.94 11.70
N ARG A 38 -16.23 -5.12 12.54
CA ARG A 38 -17.31 -6.07 12.27
C ARG A 38 -18.07 -5.68 11.01
N LYS A 39 -18.41 -4.41 10.86
CA LYS A 39 -19.09 -3.88 9.67
C LYS A 39 -18.26 -4.15 8.41
N GLU A 40 -16.97 -3.84 8.45
CA GLU A 40 -16.07 -4.08 7.33
C GLU A 40 -15.97 -5.59 7.03
N ALA A 41 -15.74 -6.43 8.04
CA ALA A 41 -15.60 -7.88 7.87
C ALA A 41 -16.82 -8.58 7.27
N LEU A 42 -18.03 -8.12 7.64
CA LEU A 42 -19.29 -8.74 7.22
C LEU A 42 -19.87 -8.10 5.95
N SER A 43 -19.28 -7.00 5.47
CA SER A 43 -19.68 -6.36 4.22
C SER A 43 -19.31 -7.23 3.02
N THR A 44 -20.20 -7.25 2.01
CA THR A 44 -19.84 -7.74 0.68
C THR A 44 -19.18 -6.61 -0.08
N ASP A 45 -17.88 -6.72 -0.33
CA ASP A 45 -17.10 -5.68 -0.99
C ASP A 45 -16.42 -6.26 -2.24
N PRO A 46 -16.47 -5.55 -3.39
CA PRO A 46 -15.89 -6.03 -4.65
C PRO A 46 -14.35 -6.10 -4.63
N PHE A 47 -13.68 -5.43 -3.69
CA PHE A 47 -12.23 -5.39 -3.56
C PHE A 47 -11.66 -6.64 -2.86
N ASP A 48 -12.38 -7.23 -1.90
CA ASP A 48 -11.99 -8.45 -1.17
C ASP A 48 -12.74 -9.70 -1.65
N LYS A 49 -12.52 -10.07 -2.92
CA LYS A 49 -13.17 -11.25 -3.54
C LYS A 49 -12.91 -12.57 -2.80
N LEU A 50 -11.75 -12.70 -2.15
CA LEU A 50 -11.38 -13.91 -1.40
C LEU A 50 -11.96 -13.93 0.01
N GLN A 51 -12.71 -12.89 0.40
CA GLN A 51 -13.35 -12.72 1.70
C GLN A 51 -12.37 -12.87 2.86
N PHE A 52 -11.16 -12.34 2.71
CA PHE A 52 -10.12 -12.43 3.73
C PHE A 52 -10.54 -11.78 5.04
N ARG A 53 -11.22 -10.62 4.99
CA ARG A 53 -11.69 -9.92 6.19
C ARG A 53 -12.71 -10.75 6.97
N LYS A 54 -13.67 -11.33 6.25
CA LYS A 54 -14.68 -12.23 6.83
C LYS A 54 -14.04 -13.48 7.46
N LYS A 55 -13.11 -14.12 6.75
CA LYS A 55 -12.38 -15.30 7.26
C LYS A 55 -11.63 -14.98 8.54
N LEU A 56 -10.94 -13.84 8.59
CA LEU A 56 -10.21 -13.44 9.80
C LEU A 56 -11.13 -13.05 10.96
N TRP A 57 -12.30 -12.48 10.66
CA TRP A 57 -13.34 -12.23 11.66
C TRP A 57 -13.89 -13.53 12.24
N THR A 58 -14.14 -14.55 11.43
CA THR A 58 -14.54 -15.88 11.91
C THR A 58 -13.48 -16.47 12.85
N LEU A 59 -12.19 -16.40 12.49
CA LEU A 59 -11.10 -16.83 13.38
C LEU A 59 -11.10 -16.07 14.71
N PHE A 60 -11.48 -14.80 14.71
CA PHE A 60 -11.58 -14.01 15.92
C PHE A 60 -12.76 -14.43 16.81
N GLU A 61 -13.93 -14.70 16.22
CA GLU A 61 -15.09 -15.25 16.93
C GLU A 61 -14.81 -16.64 17.52
N GLU A 62 -13.99 -17.44 16.85
CA GLU A 62 -13.52 -18.75 17.33
C GLU A 62 -12.41 -18.66 18.39
N GLY A 63 -11.91 -17.45 18.70
CA GLY A 63 -10.84 -17.25 19.67
C GLY A 63 -9.42 -17.58 19.15
N ASN A 64 -9.24 -17.73 17.84
CA ASN A 64 -7.97 -18.01 17.16
C ASN A 64 -7.26 -16.75 16.62
N ALA A 65 -7.94 -15.61 16.63
CA ALA A 65 -7.36 -14.30 16.36
C ALA A 65 -7.49 -13.37 17.58
N GLU A 66 -6.75 -12.27 17.56
CA GLU A 66 -6.76 -11.25 18.61
C GLU A 66 -6.92 -9.85 18.00
N LEU A 67 -7.54 -8.97 18.81
CA LEU A 67 -7.75 -7.57 18.48
C LEU A 67 -6.79 -6.72 19.30
N LEU A 68 -5.99 -5.92 18.61
CA LEU A 68 -5.02 -5.01 19.21
C LEU A 68 -5.28 -3.59 18.73
N CYS A 69 -4.83 -2.62 19.52
CA CYS A 69 -4.85 -1.23 19.08
C CYS A 69 -3.58 -0.50 19.49
N LYS A 70 -3.07 0.32 18.58
CA LYS A 70 -2.02 1.31 18.88
C LYS A 70 -2.43 2.67 18.34
N ALA A 71 -2.04 3.72 19.05
CA ALA A 71 -2.33 5.09 18.68
C ALA A 71 -1.10 5.97 18.83
N CYS A 72 -1.03 7.02 18.02
CA CYS A 72 -0.13 8.16 18.15
C CYS A 72 -0.90 9.43 17.82
N GLU A 73 -0.21 10.58 17.79
CA GLU A 73 -0.81 11.90 17.55
C GLU A 73 -1.52 12.01 16.19
N TYR A 74 -1.09 11.21 15.20
CA TYR A 74 -1.56 11.30 13.82
C TYR A 74 -2.61 10.24 13.45
N GLY A 75 -2.82 9.23 14.30
CA GLY A 75 -3.75 8.17 13.96
C GLY A 75 -3.78 7.01 14.93
N ARG A 76 -4.77 6.15 14.70
CA ARG A 76 -5.06 4.95 15.48
C ARG A 76 -5.17 3.76 14.54
N VAL A 77 -4.43 2.70 14.84
CA VAL A 77 -4.43 1.44 14.08
C VAL A 77 -5.11 0.38 14.91
N VAL A 78 -6.26 -0.07 14.44
CA VAL A 78 -7.03 -1.17 15.00
C VAL A 78 -6.69 -2.42 14.19
N ILE A 79 -6.15 -3.43 14.86
CA ILE A 79 -5.48 -4.56 14.23
C ILE A 79 -6.20 -5.83 14.61
N LEU A 80 -6.75 -6.53 13.62
CA LEU A 80 -7.22 -7.90 13.77
C LEU A 80 -6.19 -8.84 13.16
N ARG A 81 -5.67 -9.79 13.93
CA ARG A 81 -4.63 -10.73 13.45
C ARG A 81 -4.81 -12.13 14.03
N PRO A 82 -4.36 -13.19 13.33
CA PRO A 82 -4.21 -14.51 13.96
C PRO A 82 -3.30 -14.41 15.18
N LYS A 83 -3.59 -15.17 16.24
CA LYS A 83 -2.75 -15.18 17.45
C LYS A 83 -1.32 -15.59 17.10
N GLY A 84 -0.35 -14.80 17.55
CA GLY A 84 1.07 -15.03 17.29
C GLY A 84 1.58 -14.57 15.92
N GLU A 85 0.71 -14.07 15.02
CA GLU A 85 1.14 -13.52 13.74
C GLU A 85 1.91 -12.21 13.94
N ASP A 86 3.15 -12.15 13.45
CA ASP A 86 3.92 -10.92 13.44
C ASP A 86 3.35 -9.90 12.45
N LEU A 87 3.44 -8.61 12.78
CA LEU A 87 2.91 -7.56 11.90
C LEU A 87 3.83 -7.26 10.72
N GLY A 88 5.13 -7.54 10.83
CA GLY A 88 6.11 -7.28 9.77
C GLY A 88 6.22 -5.80 9.40
N ILE A 89 6.09 -4.89 10.38
CA ILE A 89 6.19 -3.44 10.16
C ILE A 89 7.02 -2.74 11.24
N SER A 90 7.60 -1.60 10.87
CA SER A 90 8.18 -0.64 11.81
C SER A 90 7.12 0.38 12.26
N TRP A 91 6.80 0.41 13.55
CA TRP A 91 5.92 1.44 14.13
C TRP A 91 6.46 2.86 13.93
N PRO A 92 7.74 3.18 14.24
CA PRO A 92 8.34 4.46 13.89
C PRO A 92 8.13 4.85 12.42
N PHE A 93 8.29 3.89 11.51
CA PHE A 93 8.12 4.13 10.07
C PHE A 93 6.69 4.51 9.69
N TRP A 94 5.71 3.75 10.17
CA TRP A 94 4.28 4.08 9.98
C TRP A 94 3.93 5.42 10.62
N GLY A 95 4.48 5.72 11.80
CA GLY A 95 4.34 7.02 12.44
C GLY A 95 4.80 8.16 11.53
N ARG A 96 6.01 8.04 10.94
CA ARG A 96 6.55 9.03 10.00
C ARG A 96 5.67 9.19 8.76
N ILE A 97 5.13 8.10 8.21
CA ILE A 97 4.20 8.18 7.08
C ILE A 97 2.97 9.01 7.48
N LEU A 98 2.31 8.67 8.59
CA LEU A 98 1.11 9.39 9.05
C LEU A 98 1.39 10.86 9.37
N GLN A 99 2.54 11.15 9.99
CA GLN A 99 3.00 12.51 10.26
C GLN A 99 3.14 13.34 8.99
N GLY A 100 3.60 12.76 7.89
CA GLY A 100 3.80 13.51 6.64
C GLY A 100 2.48 13.88 5.95
N PHE A 101 1.42 13.10 6.14
CA PHE A 101 0.06 13.49 5.73
C PHE A 101 -0.53 14.56 6.66
N ASN A 102 -0.04 14.66 7.91
CA ASN A 102 -0.42 15.67 8.90
C ASN A 102 -1.94 15.81 9.11
N MET A 103 -2.65 14.68 9.10
CA MET A 103 -4.10 14.67 9.33
C MET A 103 -4.44 14.41 10.80
N PRO A 104 -5.50 15.03 11.33
CA PRO A 104 -5.96 14.74 12.67
C PRO A 104 -6.61 13.35 12.71
N SER A 105 -5.95 12.42 13.40
CA SER A 105 -6.52 11.16 13.91
C SER A 105 -7.22 10.27 12.86
N VAL A 106 -6.49 9.79 11.85
CA VAL A 106 -6.99 8.73 10.95
C VAL A 106 -7.23 7.42 11.71
N ARG A 107 -8.30 6.70 11.36
CA ARG A 107 -8.53 5.32 11.83
C ARG A 107 -8.17 4.32 10.73
N ILE A 108 -7.19 3.48 11.03
CA ILE A 108 -6.76 2.39 10.14
C ILE A 108 -7.30 1.08 10.71
N LEU A 109 -8.04 0.35 9.89
CA LEU A 109 -8.58 -0.98 10.20
C LEU A 109 -7.76 -2.01 9.44
N TRP A 110 -6.90 -2.74 10.14
CA TRP A 110 -5.97 -3.68 9.53
C TRP A 110 -6.32 -5.13 9.87
N PHE A 111 -6.77 -5.87 8.84
CA PHE A 111 -6.94 -7.32 8.86
C PHE A 111 -5.63 -7.97 8.41
N VAL A 112 -4.83 -8.48 9.35
CA VAL A 112 -3.48 -9.00 9.09
C VAL A 112 -3.58 -10.42 8.51
N VAL A 113 -3.83 -10.51 7.21
CA VAL A 113 -3.96 -11.79 6.51
C VAL A 113 -2.62 -12.13 5.85
N PRO A 114 -1.92 -13.18 6.28
CA PRO A 114 -0.58 -13.53 5.80
C PRO A 114 -0.62 -14.36 4.51
N VAL A 115 -1.42 -13.93 3.53
CA VAL A 115 -1.54 -14.60 2.22
C VAL A 115 -0.78 -13.80 1.17
N PRO A 116 0.23 -14.39 0.49
CA PRO A 116 1.01 -13.70 -0.52
C PRO A 116 0.20 -13.37 -1.78
N ARG A 117 0.63 -12.33 -2.49
CA ARG A 117 0.16 -11.96 -3.81
C ARG A 117 0.88 -12.76 -4.87
N LEU A 118 0.13 -13.66 -5.50
CA LEU A 118 0.60 -14.48 -6.59
C LEU A 118 -0.15 -14.10 -7.87
N LEU A 119 0.59 -14.04 -8.97
CA LEU A 119 0.02 -14.05 -10.31
C LEU A 119 -0.75 -15.37 -10.50
N PRO A 120 -1.86 -15.36 -11.25
CA PRO A 120 -2.57 -16.58 -11.60
C PRO A 120 -1.76 -17.41 -12.59
N ASP A 121 -2.33 -18.54 -13.04
CA ASP A 121 -1.68 -19.36 -14.06
C ASP A 121 -1.52 -18.59 -15.39
N LEU A 122 -0.64 -19.10 -16.25
CA LEU A 122 -0.31 -18.44 -17.52
C LEU A 122 -1.58 -18.18 -18.34
N HIS A 123 -1.73 -16.95 -18.87
CA HIS A 123 -2.89 -16.48 -19.64
C HIS A 123 -4.20 -16.32 -18.86
N GLU A 124 -4.22 -16.60 -17.56
CA GLU A 124 -5.39 -16.28 -16.73
C GLU A 124 -5.47 -14.79 -16.40
N HIS A 125 -6.71 -14.31 -16.20
CA HIS A 125 -7.01 -12.91 -15.94
C HIS A 125 -6.56 -12.47 -14.54
N VAL A 126 -5.82 -11.36 -14.47
CA VAL A 126 -5.35 -10.78 -13.21
C VAL A 126 -6.40 -9.81 -12.62
N GLY A 127 -7.26 -10.35 -11.75
CA GLY A 127 -8.30 -9.62 -11.02
C GLY A 127 -7.95 -9.13 -9.60
N PRO A 128 -8.92 -8.53 -8.88
CA PRO A 128 -8.80 -8.04 -7.50
C PRO A 128 -8.12 -9.00 -6.52
N GLU A 129 -8.42 -10.29 -6.64
CA GLU A 129 -7.89 -11.39 -5.84
C GLU A 129 -6.37 -11.55 -5.93
N HIS A 130 -5.73 -10.97 -6.94
CA HIS A 130 -4.27 -10.99 -7.11
C HIS A 130 -3.60 -9.68 -6.66
N VAL A 131 -4.30 -8.54 -6.75
CA VAL A 131 -3.66 -7.21 -6.70
C VAL A 131 -4.16 -6.30 -5.58
N ASN A 132 -5.34 -6.52 -5.02
CA ASN A 132 -5.88 -5.64 -3.97
C ASN A 132 -5.47 -6.09 -2.56
N GLY A 133 -5.25 -5.14 -1.66
CA GLY A 133 -4.96 -5.41 -0.25
C GLY A 133 -5.41 -4.34 0.72
N GLY A 134 -6.15 -3.36 0.23
CA GLY A 134 -6.79 -2.31 1.00
C GLY A 134 -7.77 -1.55 0.15
N TYR A 135 -8.49 -0.65 0.79
CA TYR A 135 -9.27 0.41 0.14
C TYR A 135 -9.59 1.49 1.18
N THR A 136 -10.00 2.64 0.68
CA THR A 136 -10.71 3.66 1.45
C THR A 136 -11.69 4.40 0.56
N PHE A 137 -12.59 5.17 1.16
CA PHE A 137 -13.39 6.13 0.41
C PHE A 137 -12.63 7.44 0.29
N PRO A 138 -12.65 8.10 -0.89
CA PRO A 138 -11.97 9.38 -1.06
C PRO A 138 -12.40 10.40 -0.01
N CYS A 139 -11.45 11.16 0.53
CA CYS A 139 -11.67 12.16 1.57
C CYS A 139 -12.27 11.62 2.88
N ASN A 140 -12.04 10.35 3.21
CA ASN A 140 -12.58 9.73 4.42
C ASN A 140 -11.46 9.23 5.35
N LEU A 141 -11.33 9.85 6.52
CA LEU A 141 -10.37 9.45 7.56
C LEU A 141 -10.94 8.47 8.59
N ASP A 142 -12.23 8.16 8.53
CA ASP A 142 -12.93 7.30 9.50
C ASP A 142 -12.57 5.83 9.32
N ALA A 143 -12.16 5.42 8.11
CA ALA A 143 -11.77 4.05 7.81
C ALA A 143 -10.83 3.95 6.60
N VAL A 144 -9.53 3.79 6.87
CA VAL A 144 -8.57 3.24 5.92
C VAL A 144 -8.49 1.73 6.18
N VAL A 145 -8.93 0.92 5.23
CA VAL A 145 -8.98 -0.54 5.38
C VAL A 145 -7.77 -1.18 4.71
N ILE A 146 -7.04 -2.01 5.45
CA ILE A 146 -5.94 -2.83 4.93
C ILE A 146 -6.27 -4.27 5.29
N TYR A 147 -6.13 -5.22 4.36
CA TYR A 147 -6.51 -6.61 4.62
C TYR A 147 -5.52 -7.67 4.13
N ARG A 148 -4.32 -7.27 3.71
CA ARG A 148 -3.18 -8.17 3.60
C ARG A 148 -2.04 -7.67 4.47
N LYS A 149 -1.25 -8.61 4.99
CA LYS A 149 0.02 -8.29 5.64
C LYS A 149 1.06 -7.81 4.62
N GLU A 150 1.12 -8.51 3.49
CA GLU A 150 2.06 -8.21 2.42
C GLU A 150 1.79 -6.81 1.85
N GLU A 151 2.84 -6.00 1.76
CA GLU A 151 2.81 -4.61 1.29
C GLU A 151 1.88 -3.67 2.06
N ALA A 152 1.52 -4.01 3.31
CA ALA A 152 0.64 -3.17 4.13
C ALA A 152 1.10 -1.71 4.22
N THR A 153 2.42 -1.45 4.27
CA THR A 153 2.95 -0.09 4.28
C THR A 153 2.73 0.68 2.97
N ARG A 154 2.88 0.03 1.82
CA ARG A 154 2.59 0.64 0.51
C ARG A 154 1.09 0.92 0.38
N VAL A 155 0.26 -0.06 0.78
CA VAL A 155 -1.19 0.08 0.83
C VAL A 155 -1.57 1.26 1.72
N LEU A 156 -0.98 1.38 2.92
CA LEU A 156 -1.23 2.52 3.80
C LEU A 156 -0.98 3.86 3.09
N ILE A 157 0.16 4.02 2.42
CA ILE A 157 0.47 5.27 1.70
C ILE A 157 -0.56 5.53 0.60
N HIS A 158 -0.88 4.51 -0.19
CA HIS A 158 -1.88 4.59 -1.27
C HIS A 158 -3.25 5.02 -0.73
N GLU A 159 -3.78 4.32 0.28
CA GLU A 159 -5.09 4.67 0.83
C GLU A 159 -5.07 6.03 1.53
N MET A 160 -3.96 6.42 2.15
CA MET A 160 -3.85 7.75 2.75
C MET A 160 -3.91 8.87 1.70
N LEU A 161 -3.37 8.67 0.49
CA LEU A 161 -3.53 9.63 -0.62
C LEU A 161 -5.03 9.83 -0.94
N HIS A 162 -5.80 8.75 -1.09
CA HIS A 162 -7.25 8.82 -1.27
C HIS A 162 -7.95 9.50 -0.08
N ALA A 163 -7.65 9.06 1.14
CA ALA A 163 -8.28 9.56 2.36
C ALA A 163 -8.00 11.06 2.61
N THR A 164 -6.88 11.58 2.11
CA THR A 164 -6.47 12.99 2.24
C THR A 164 -6.87 13.87 1.07
N CYS A 165 -7.81 13.42 0.23
CA CYS A 165 -8.35 14.20 -0.89
C CYS A 165 -7.31 14.57 -1.97
N THR A 166 -6.26 13.78 -2.17
CA THR A 166 -5.31 14.08 -3.26
C THR A 166 -5.85 13.69 -4.63
N ASP A 167 -6.98 13.00 -4.67
CA ASP A 167 -7.64 12.56 -5.91
C ASP A 167 -8.13 13.75 -6.75
N ASP A 168 -7.81 13.71 -8.05
CA ASP A 168 -8.43 14.58 -9.03
C ASP A 168 -9.77 13.99 -9.47
N ARG A 169 -10.85 14.54 -8.92
CA ARG A 169 -12.23 14.08 -9.18
C ARG A 169 -12.70 14.30 -10.62
N SER A 170 -11.94 15.02 -11.45
CA SER A 170 -12.24 15.18 -12.88
C SER A 170 -11.76 14.01 -13.74
N LEU A 171 -10.92 13.13 -13.18
CA LEU A 171 -10.34 12.00 -13.90
C LEU A 171 -11.18 10.71 -13.74
N PRO A 172 -11.16 9.83 -14.74
CA PRO A 172 -11.66 8.47 -14.59
C PRO A 172 -10.92 7.73 -13.47
N VAL A 173 -11.63 6.84 -12.77
CA VAL A 173 -11.08 6.08 -11.62
C VAL A 173 -9.79 5.35 -12.00
N GLU A 174 -9.70 4.79 -13.20
CA GLU A 174 -8.51 4.06 -13.64
C GLU A 174 -7.27 4.95 -13.75
N ILE A 175 -7.44 6.22 -14.13
CA ILE A 175 -6.34 7.19 -14.17
C ILE A 175 -6.00 7.68 -12.77
N THR A 176 -7.01 7.92 -11.93
CA THR A 176 -6.80 8.29 -10.52
C THR A 176 -6.00 7.22 -9.80
N GLU A 177 -6.39 5.95 -9.92
CA GLU A 177 -5.68 4.80 -9.33
C GLU A 177 -4.24 4.69 -9.84
N ALA A 178 -4.02 4.87 -11.16
CA ALA A 178 -2.67 4.82 -11.73
C ALA A 178 -1.77 5.94 -11.19
N LYS A 179 -2.33 7.16 -11.01
CA LYS A 179 -1.61 8.29 -10.41
C LYS A 179 -1.32 8.03 -8.94
N THR A 180 -2.33 7.63 -8.16
CA THR A 180 -2.20 7.37 -6.73
C THR A 180 -1.18 6.26 -6.47
N GLU A 181 -1.23 5.16 -7.22
CA GLU A 181 -0.27 4.07 -7.12
C GLU A 181 1.15 4.52 -7.51
N THR A 182 1.28 5.40 -8.51
CA THR A 182 2.58 5.98 -8.89
C THR A 182 3.17 6.80 -7.75
N PHE A 183 2.40 7.71 -7.15
CA PHE A 183 2.88 8.51 -6.03
C PHE A 183 3.13 7.69 -4.77
N ALA A 184 2.30 6.69 -4.47
CA ALA A 184 2.47 5.82 -3.30
C ALA A 184 3.88 5.18 -3.27
N GLU A 185 4.39 4.81 -4.44
CA GLU A 185 5.69 4.15 -4.59
C GLU A 185 6.87 5.12 -4.53
N LEU A 186 6.68 6.33 -5.08
CA LEU A 186 7.65 7.42 -4.91
C LEU A 186 7.77 7.81 -3.43
N PHE A 187 6.65 7.95 -2.73
CA PHE A 187 6.63 8.20 -1.29
C PHE A 187 7.25 7.04 -0.51
N LEU A 188 6.92 5.79 -0.85
CA LEU A 188 7.50 4.60 -0.21
C LEU A 188 9.03 4.62 -0.29
N VAL A 189 9.60 4.88 -1.47
CA VAL A 189 11.05 4.99 -1.65
C VAL A 189 11.63 6.16 -0.86
N ALA A 190 10.95 7.31 -0.86
CA ALA A 190 11.39 8.48 -0.11
C ALA A 190 11.44 8.24 1.40
N TYR A 191 10.38 7.66 1.97
CA TYR A 191 10.34 7.27 3.38
C TYR A 191 11.35 6.18 3.68
N ALA A 192 11.43 5.11 2.88
CA ALA A 192 12.40 4.02 3.07
C ALA A 192 13.85 4.54 3.06
N SER A 193 14.11 5.62 2.33
CA SER A 193 15.41 6.30 2.32
C SER A 193 15.66 7.23 3.52
N LYS A 194 14.64 7.48 4.37
CA LYS A 194 14.64 8.48 5.45
C LYS A 194 15.05 9.87 4.97
N GLY A 195 14.66 10.23 3.75
CA GLY A 195 15.05 11.50 3.11
C GLY A 195 16.51 11.55 2.61
N SER A 196 17.23 10.42 2.59
CA SER A 196 18.61 10.36 2.06
C SER A 196 18.62 10.20 0.55
N LEU A 197 19.04 11.23 -0.19
CA LEU A 197 19.19 11.19 -1.65
C LEU A 197 20.14 10.06 -2.11
N ALA A 198 21.20 9.80 -1.35
CA ALA A 198 22.16 8.74 -1.65
C ALA A 198 21.53 7.34 -1.52
N LEU A 199 20.67 7.13 -0.51
CA LEU A 199 19.96 5.88 -0.34
C LEU A 199 18.81 5.75 -1.34
N ALA A 200 18.02 6.81 -1.56
CA ALA A 200 16.97 6.84 -2.58
C ALA A 200 17.53 6.50 -3.98
N SER A 201 18.72 7.00 -4.33
CA SER A 201 19.40 6.67 -5.58
C SER A 201 19.80 5.19 -5.73
N LYS A 202 19.85 4.44 -4.62
CA LYS A 202 20.07 2.99 -4.61
C LYS A 202 18.76 2.20 -4.59
N LEU A 203 17.74 2.71 -3.91
CA LEU A 203 16.43 2.05 -3.78
C LEU A 203 15.58 2.18 -5.04
N TRP A 204 15.56 3.37 -5.66
CA TRP A 204 14.73 3.64 -6.84
C TRP A 204 15.00 2.67 -8.00
N PRO A 205 16.26 2.37 -8.38
CA PRO A 205 16.51 1.39 -9.44
C PRO A 205 15.93 -0.01 -9.15
N LEU A 206 15.91 -0.45 -7.89
CA LEU A 206 15.32 -1.73 -7.51
C LEU A 206 13.81 -1.73 -7.71
N GLN A 207 13.15 -0.62 -7.36
CA GLN A 207 11.72 -0.45 -7.52
C GLN A 207 11.32 -0.27 -8.99
N ALA A 208 12.02 0.59 -9.72
CA ALA A 208 11.78 0.83 -11.15
C ALA A 208 11.98 -0.45 -11.98
N GLN A 209 13.00 -1.25 -11.68
CA GLN A 209 13.21 -2.54 -12.36
C GLN A 209 12.05 -3.51 -12.07
N TRP A 210 11.59 -3.57 -10.83
CA TRP A 210 10.46 -4.42 -10.45
C TRP A 210 9.17 -4.02 -11.18
N ILE A 211 8.87 -2.71 -11.25
CA ILE A 211 7.74 -2.18 -12.01
C ILE A 211 7.84 -2.59 -13.49
N GLN A 212 9.01 -2.42 -14.11
CA GLN A 212 9.21 -2.79 -15.52
C GLN A 212 9.01 -4.29 -15.76
N ASP A 213 9.58 -5.12 -14.90
CA ASP A 213 9.50 -6.58 -15.02
C ASP A 213 8.06 -7.06 -14.80
N LEU A 214 7.35 -6.48 -13.82
CA LEU A 214 5.93 -6.74 -13.56
C LEU A 214 5.05 -6.34 -14.73
N ASN A 215 5.18 -5.11 -15.22
CA ASN A 215 4.43 -4.64 -16.37
C ASN A 215 4.67 -5.54 -17.59
N THR A 216 5.93 -5.90 -17.85
CA THR A 216 6.28 -6.75 -19.00
C THR A 216 5.65 -8.14 -18.88
N LYS A 217 5.68 -8.74 -17.68
CA LYS A 217 5.05 -10.03 -17.40
C LYS A 217 3.54 -9.95 -17.60
N LEU A 218 2.88 -8.94 -17.06
CA LEU A 218 1.42 -8.77 -17.18
C LEU A 218 0.97 -8.58 -18.63
N VAL A 219 1.70 -7.79 -19.42
CA VAL A 219 1.40 -7.60 -20.84
C VAL A 219 1.59 -8.89 -21.63
N LYS A 220 2.75 -9.54 -21.48
CA LYS A 220 3.11 -10.70 -22.33
C LYS A 220 2.35 -11.97 -21.97
N ASP A 221 2.18 -12.21 -20.67
CA ASP A 221 1.76 -13.52 -20.18
C ASP A 221 0.28 -13.51 -19.78
N HIS A 222 -0.29 -12.35 -19.44
CA HIS A 222 -1.67 -12.22 -18.98
C HIS A 222 -2.52 -11.25 -19.83
N GLY A 223 -1.96 -10.68 -20.90
CA GLY A 223 -2.70 -9.83 -21.84
C GLY A 223 -3.19 -8.50 -21.28
N VAL A 224 -2.64 -8.03 -20.15
CA VAL A 224 -3.03 -6.76 -19.52
C VAL A 224 -2.49 -5.62 -20.37
N ALA A 225 -3.34 -5.03 -21.21
CA ALA A 225 -2.91 -4.11 -22.27
C ALA A 225 -3.65 -2.77 -22.27
N SER A 226 -4.76 -2.66 -21.53
CA SER A 226 -5.58 -1.45 -21.53
C SER A 226 -6.23 -1.18 -20.18
N LEU A 227 -6.75 0.04 -19.98
CA LEU A 227 -7.51 0.39 -18.77
C LEU A 227 -8.83 -0.38 -18.61
N LYS A 228 -9.25 -1.16 -19.61
CA LYS A 228 -10.37 -2.11 -19.47
C LYS A 228 -9.99 -3.31 -18.59
N ASP A 229 -8.71 -3.62 -18.49
CA ASP A 229 -8.19 -4.69 -17.65
C ASP A 229 -8.08 -4.18 -16.21
N TYR A 230 -8.68 -4.90 -15.26
CA TYR A 230 -8.77 -4.45 -13.87
C TYR A 230 -7.41 -4.10 -13.26
N SER A 231 -6.41 -4.95 -13.49
CA SER A 231 -5.06 -4.78 -12.95
C SER A 231 -4.26 -3.67 -13.64
N ALA A 232 -4.66 -3.22 -14.83
CA ALA A 232 -3.89 -2.24 -15.59
C ALA A 232 -3.76 -0.91 -14.86
N ARG A 233 -4.84 -0.47 -14.19
CA ARG A 233 -4.87 0.78 -13.41
C ARG A 233 -3.86 0.80 -12.25
N TYR A 234 -3.42 -0.37 -11.79
CA TYR A 234 -2.44 -0.49 -10.71
C TYR A 234 -1.02 -0.87 -11.19
N THR A 235 -0.85 -1.11 -12.49
CA THR A 235 0.39 -1.69 -13.05
C THR A 235 0.81 -0.96 -14.32
N VAL A 236 0.42 -1.44 -15.50
CA VAL A 236 0.89 -0.92 -16.79
C VAL A 236 0.54 0.56 -17.01
N ALA A 237 -0.58 1.04 -16.47
CA ALA A 237 -0.97 2.44 -16.59
C ALA A 237 -0.02 3.39 -15.83
N ARG A 238 0.65 2.92 -14.78
CA ARG A 238 1.62 3.71 -14.00
C ARG A 238 2.82 4.10 -14.83
N GLU A 239 3.20 3.32 -15.83
CA GLU A 239 4.31 3.67 -16.72
C GLU A 239 4.02 4.96 -17.48
N VAL A 240 2.76 5.19 -17.86
CA VAL A 240 2.32 6.43 -18.51
C VAL A 240 2.41 7.60 -17.53
N GLU A 241 1.98 7.42 -16.27
CA GLU A 241 2.06 8.47 -15.26
C GLU A 241 3.51 8.77 -14.85
N LEU A 242 4.37 7.77 -14.71
CA LEU A 242 5.80 7.93 -14.47
C LEU A 242 6.47 8.75 -15.59
N ARG A 243 6.16 8.46 -16.86
CA ARG A 243 6.69 9.24 -17.99
C ARG A 243 6.25 10.69 -17.97
N LYS A 244 5.02 11.00 -17.56
CA LYS A 244 4.54 12.39 -17.39
C LYS A 244 5.35 13.14 -16.33
N LEU A 245 5.89 12.44 -15.34
CA LEU A 245 6.80 12.97 -14.33
C LEU A 245 8.27 13.02 -14.79
N GLY A 246 8.55 12.69 -16.07
CA GLY A 246 9.90 12.60 -16.60
C GLY A 246 10.69 11.39 -16.09
N ILE A 247 10.00 10.35 -15.62
CA ILE A 247 10.61 9.14 -15.08
C ILE A 247 10.52 8.01 -16.12
N GLU A 248 11.67 7.60 -16.63
CA GLU A 248 11.77 6.45 -17.51
C GLU A 248 12.07 5.17 -16.72
N LEU A 249 11.36 4.10 -17.06
CA LEU A 249 11.66 2.77 -16.54
C LEU A 249 12.88 2.16 -17.26
N PRO A 250 13.66 1.30 -16.58
CA PRO A 250 14.81 0.64 -17.19
C PRO A 250 14.38 -0.38 -18.25
N LYS A 251 15.36 -1.01 -18.91
CA LYS A 251 15.09 -2.18 -19.75
C LYS A 251 14.66 -3.36 -18.88
N VAL A 252 13.79 -4.21 -19.42
CA VAL A 252 13.37 -5.46 -18.76
C VAL A 252 14.57 -6.35 -18.44
N SER A 253 14.57 -6.97 -17.25
CA SER A 253 15.67 -7.83 -16.79
C SER A 253 15.48 -9.32 -17.12
N HIS A 254 14.29 -9.70 -17.60
CA HIS A 254 13.88 -11.07 -17.94
C HIS A 254 13.88 -12.07 -16.77
N LYS A 255 13.86 -11.58 -15.52
CA LYS A 255 13.71 -12.45 -14.35
C LYS A 255 12.33 -13.10 -14.31
N MET A 256 12.30 -14.37 -13.93
CA MET A 256 11.05 -15.07 -13.66
C MET A 256 10.38 -14.46 -12.42
N MET A 257 9.08 -14.19 -12.55
CA MET A 257 8.30 -13.55 -11.50
C MET A 257 6.93 -14.25 -11.42
N THR A 258 6.61 -14.71 -10.22
CA THR A 258 5.33 -15.34 -9.85
C THR A 258 4.51 -14.46 -8.93
N SER A 259 5.11 -13.39 -8.40
CA SER A 259 4.47 -12.46 -7.49
C SER A 259 3.73 -11.36 -8.24
N SER A 260 2.57 -10.97 -7.73
CA SER A 260 1.82 -9.79 -8.17
C SER A 260 1.99 -8.59 -7.22
N ARG A 261 3.02 -8.62 -6.35
CA ARG A 261 3.40 -7.48 -5.50
C ARG A 261 3.79 -6.28 -6.34
N PHE A 262 3.48 -5.07 -5.87
CA PHE A 262 3.85 -3.82 -6.57
C PHE A 262 5.23 -3.31 -6.13
N THR A 263 5.56 -3.56 -4.87
CA THR A 263 6.81 -3.21 -4.22
C THR A 263 7.83 -4.33 -4.42
N SER A 264 9.03 -3.96 -4.87
CA SER A 264 10.17 -4.85 -4.99
C SER A 264 10.51 -5.50 -3.64
N PRO A 265 10.66 -6.83 -3.56
CA PRO A 265 11.11 -7.50 -2.34
C PRO A 265 12.48 -6.99 -1.84
N GLY A 266 13.29 -6.39 -2.73
CA GLY A 266 14.55 -5.76 -2.36
C GLY A 266 14.42 -4.56 -1.41
N LEU A 267 13.21 -4.01 -1.26
CA LEU A 267 12.90 -2.91 -0.35
C LEU A 267 12.51 -3.40 1.06
N ASP A 268 12.12 -4.66 1.26
CA ASP A 268 11.48 -5.13 2.50
C ASP A 268 12.28 -4.80 3.77
N LYS A 269 13.62 -5.00 3.71
CA LYS A 269 14.52 -4.71 4.83
C LYS A 269 14.60 -3.23 5.26
N PHE A 270 14.04 -2.32 4.47
CA PHE A 270 13.98 -0.89 4.77
C PHE A 270 12.60 -0.44 5.28
N LEU A 271 11.61 -1.34 5.23
CA LEU A 271 10.21 -1.07 5.61
C LEU A 271 9.84 -1.64 6.99
N THR A 272 10.64 -2.61 7.47
CA THR A 272 10.45 -3.34 8.75
C THR A 272 11.33 -2.82 9.87
#